data_AF-A0A8C1XLD8-F1
#
_entry.id   AF-A0A8C1XLD8-F1
#
_cell.length_a   1.000
_cell.length_b   1.000
_cell.length_c   1.000
_cell.angle_alpha   90.00
_cell.angle_beta   90.00
_cell.angle_gamma   90.00
#
_symmetry.space_group_name_H-M   'P 1'
#
loop_
_entity.id
_entity.type
_entity.pdbx_description
1 polymer ?
#
loop_
_entity_poly.entity_id
_entity_poly.type
_entity_poly.pdbx_seq_one_letter_code
_entity_poly.pdbx_strand_id
1 'polypeptide(L)'
;MDLPLMVASELSYVHTRPIDFVCDSEARRMMNKVKDLQVEMVVCSAVDPLPSDIKLPCIRIHKATWERKSVHEQRAEILLSLGTLAQDVRSARTLSQPGCGLTLLERLEHSINNYLHVVRLLRIEQGEKVGLQAELCLGQPSKDLGLVLKHLGLLLTGKLEWLIAEMAKGC
;
A
#
# COMPACT_ATOMS: atom_id res chain seq x y z
N MET A 1 -16.94 -1.29 -53.12
CA MET A 1 -15.76 -0.84 -52.36
C MET A 1 -16.15 -0.89 -50.89
N ASP A 2 -15.94 -2.07 -50.31
CA ASP A 2 -16.20 -2.38 -48.92
C ASP A 2 -15.08 -1.79 -48.05
N LEU A 3 -15.43 -0.92 -47.10
CA LEU A 3 -14.53 -0.58 -45.99
C LEU A 3 -14.77 -1.58 -44.85
N PRO A 4 -13.72 -2.15 -44.22
CA PRO A 4 -13.90 -3.13 -43.17
C PRO A 4 -14.41 -2.46 -41.89
N LEU A 5 -15.45 -3.08 -41.31
CA LEU A 5 -15.93 -2.80 -39.96
C LEU A 5 -14.80 -3.11 -38.96
N MET A 6 -14.25 -2.08 -38.32
CA MET A 6 -13.36 -2.28 -37.18
C MET A 6 -14.20 -2.85 -36.03
N VAL A 7 -14.01 -4.13 -35.74
CA VAL A 7 -14.54 -4.76 -34.53
C VAL A 7 -13.74 -4.19 -33.36
N ALA A 8 -14.33 -3.25 -32.63
CA ALA A 8 -13.84 -2.85 -31.34
C ALA A 8 -13.99 -4.07 -30.41
N SER A 9 -12.88 -4.73 -30.08
CA SER A 9 -12.87 -5.73 -29.02
C SER A 9 -13.34 -5.05 -27.74
N GLU A 10 -14.53 -5.42 -27.27
CA GLU A 10 -14.96 -5.15 -25.91
C GLU A 10 -13.96 -5.83 -24.98
N LEU A 11 -13.01 -5.05 -24.46
CA LEU A 11 -12.25 -5.44 -23.28
C LEU A 11 -13.29 -5.56 -22.16
N SER A 12 -13.73 -6.79 -21.89
CA SER A 12 -14.55 -7.09 -20.72
C SER A 12 -13.81 -6.50 -19.52
N TYR A 13 -14.36 -5.43 -18.96
CA TYR A 13 -13.90 -4.84 -17.72
C TYR A 13 -14.10 -5.92 -16.66
N VAL A 14 -13.10 -6.79 -16.46
CA VAL A 14 -13.10 -7.76 -15.38
C VAL A 14 -13.03 -6.90 -14.13
N HIS A 15 -14.20 -6.70 -13.53
CA HIS A 15 -14.31 -6.03 -12.25
C HIS A 15 -13.69 -6.98 -11.23
N THR A 16 -12.36 -6.91 -11.08
CA THR A 16 -11.62 -7.71 -10.12
C THR A 16 -12.21 -7.42 -8.76
N ARG A 17 -12.86 -8.41 -8.16
CA ARG A 17 -13.52 -8.21 -6.87
C ARG A 17 -12.41 -8.12 -5.81
N PRO A 18 -12.60 -7.34 -4.74
CA PRO A 18 -11.63 -7.27 -3.65
C PRO A 18 -11.33 -8.66 -3.03
N ILE A 19 -12.26 -9.61 -3.16
CA ILE A 19 -12.05 -11.00 -2.73
C ILE A 19 -10.99 -11.74 -3.56
N ASP A 20 -10.84 -11.39 -4.84
CA ASP A 20 -9.80 -11.98 -5.70
C ASP A 20 -8.42 -11.61 -5.14
N PHE A 21 -8.24 -10.37 -4.66
CA PHE A 21 -7.02 -9.98 -3.93
C PHE A 21 -6.83 -10.71 -2.60
N VAL A 22 -7.91 -10.96 -1.84
CA VAL A 22 -7.85 -11.66 -0.54
C VAL A 22 -7.51 -13.15 -0.71
N CYS A 23 -8.10 -13.83 -1.70
CA CYS A 23 -7.90 -15.27 -1.89
C CYS A 23 -6.71 -15.60 -2.80
N ASP A 24 -6.22 -14.67 -3.63
CA ASP A 24 -5.09 -14.91 -4.55
C ASP A 24 -3.78 -14.33 -4.00
N SER A 25 -2.96 -15.22 -3.41
CA SER A 25 -1.63 -14.85 -2.90
C SER A 25 -0.63 -14.45 -4.00
N GLU A 26 -0.80 -14.94 -5.23
CA GLU A 26 0.06 -14.59 -6.36
C GLU A 26 -0.22 -13.16 -6.81
N ALA A 27 -1.50 -12.78 -6.92
CA ALA A 27 -1.90 -11.41 -7.21
C ALA A 27 -1.32 -10.41 -6.19
N ARG A 28 -1.37 -10.74 -4.89
CA ARG A 28 -0.78 -9.90 -3.83
C ARG A 28 0.74 -9.75 -3.99
N ARG A 29 1.43 -10.87 -4.28
CA ARG A 29 2.87 -10.87 -4.52
C ARG A 29 3.24 -10.06 -5.75
N MET A 30 2.47 -10.14 -6.83
CA MET A 30 2.70 -9.35 -8.06
C MET A 30 2.49 -7.85 -7.82
N MET A 31 1.52 -7.48 -6.97
CA MET A 31 1.26 -6.09 -6.59
C MET A 31 2.36 -5.50 -5.70
N ASN A 32 3.10 -6.33 -4.95
CA ASN A 32 4.18 -5.87 -4.08
C ASN A 32 5.43 -5.49 -4.88
N LYS A 33 5.52 -4.21 -5.25
CA LYS A 33 6.62 -3.62 -6.01
C LYS A 33 7.79 -3.13 -5.17
N VAL A 34 7.83 -3.41 -3.86
CA VAL A 34 8.89 -2.88 -2.98
C VAL A 34 10.29 -3.31 -3.42
N LYS A 35 10.46 -4.56 -3.86
CA LYS A 35 11.77 -5.04 -4.36
C LYS A 35 12.19 -4.32 -5.64
N ASP A 36 11.26 -4.10 -6.56
CA ASP A 36 11.53 -3.38 -7.82
C ASP A 36 11.95 -1.93 -7.52
N LEU A 37 11.24 -1.25 -6.61
CA LEU A 37 11.58 0.09 -6.14
C LEU A 37 12.94 0.15 -5.45
N GLN A 38 13.32 -0.87 -4.68
CA GLN A 38 14.64 -0.96 -4.05
C GLN A 38 15.75 -1.10 -5.09
N VAL A 39 15.55 -1.89 -6.14
CA VAL A 39 16.51 -2.02 -7.25
C VAL A 39 16.68 -0.68 -7.96
N GLU A 40 15.57 0.00 -8.28
CA GLU A 40 15.60 1.32 -8.93
C GLU A 40 16.25 2.40 -8.07
N MET A 41 16.05 2.37 -6.75
CA MET A 41 16.72 3.26 -5.81
C MET A 41 18.25 3.16 -5.90
N VAL A 42 18.78 1.95 -6.05
CA VAL A 42 20.23 1.75 -6.25
C VAL A 42 20.67 2.34 -7.59
N VAL A 43 19.90 2.12 -8.66
CA VAL A 43 20.19 2.65 -10.00
C VAL A 43 20.16 4.18 -10.03
N CYS A 44 19.24 4.80 -9.30
CA CYS A 44 19.16 6.27 -9.17
C CYS A 44 20.30 6.88 -8.34
N SER A 45 21.31 6.09 -7.92
CA SER A 45 22.48 6.54 -7.14
C SER A 45 22.12 7.17 -5.79
N ALA A 46 21.17 6.54 -5.07
CA ALA A 46 20.52 7.05 -3.87
C ALA A 46 19.83 8.40 -4.11
N VAL A 47 18.54 8.47 -3.78
CA VAL A 47 17.90 9.77 -3.66
C VAL A 47 18.57 10.43 -2.46
N ASP A 48 19.49 11.37 -2.71
CA ASP A 48 20.03 12.30 -1.72
C ASP A 48 18.89 12.77 -0.81
N PRO A 49 19.13 12.95 0.50
CA PRO A 49 18.09 12.84 1.53
C PRO A 49 16.80 13.53 1.10
N LEU A 50 15.69 12.81 1.21
CA LEU A 50 14.38 13.25 0.71
C LEU A 50 14.12 14.72 1.10
N PRO A 51 13.55 15.52 0.19
CA PRO A 51 13.40 16.95 0.39
C PRO A 51 12.48 17.31 1.57
N SER A 52 11.65 16.36 2.03
CA SER A 52 10.87 16.45 3.27
C SER A 52 10.92 15.13 4.03
N ASP A 53 10.65 15.20 5.34
CA ASP A 53 10.53 14.01 6.18
C ASP A 53 9.30 13.19 5.79
N ILE A 54 9.46 11.86 5.84
CA ILE A 54 8.38 10.89 5.70
C ILE A 54 8.20 10.15 7.01
N LYS A 55 6.98 10.13 7.54
CA LYS A 55 6.67 9.33 8.74
C LYS A 55 6.67 7.86 8.38
N LEU A 56 7.60 7.12 8.99
CA LEU A 56 7.73 5.68 8.76
C LEU A 56 6.51 4.93 9.32
N PRO A 57 5.89 4.01 8.55
CA PRO A 57 4.85 3.15 9.08
C PRO A 57 5.29 2.40 10.34
N CYS A 58 4.39 2.28 11.30
CA CYS A 58 4.62 1.48 12.48
C CYS A 58 4.38 0.00 12.18
N ILE A 59 5.49 -0.71 12.10
CA ILE A 59 5.54 -2.12 11.66
C ILE A 59 5.60 -3.11 12.82
N ARG A 60 5.88 -2.66 14.05
CA ARG A 60 5.93 -3.54 15.22
C ARG A 60 4.51 -3.97 15.57
N ILE A 61 4.31 -5.28 15.61
CA ILE A 61 3.04 -5.91 15.97
C ILE A 61 3.30 -6.72 17.23
N HIS A 62 2.58 -6.40 18.31
CA HIS A 62 2.47 -7.32 19.44
C HIS A 62 1.28 -8.25 19.16
N LYS A 63 1.57 -9.54 18.91
CA LYS A 63 0.57 -10.52 18.44
C LYS A 63 -0.72 -10.51 19.28
N ALA A 64 -0.59 -10.61 20.60
CA ALA A 64 -1.75 -10.62 21.50
C ALA A 64 -2.55 -9.30 21.52
N THR A 65 -1.94 -8.18 21.14
CA THR A 65 -2.66 -6.90 21.01
C THR A 65 -3.35 -6.81 19.66
N TRP A 66 -2.75 -7.35 18.62
CA TRP A 66 -3.34 -7.38 17.27
C TRP A 66 -4.56 -8.31 17.19
N GLU A 67 -4.47 -9.52 17.73
CA GLU A 67 -5.56 -10.50 17.71
C GLU A 67 -6.79 -10.07 18.53
N ARG A 68 -6.63 -9.10 19.44
CA ARG A 68 -7.75 -8.51 20.18
C ARG A 68 -8.47 -7.40 19.41
N LYS A 69 -7.91 -6.91 18.31
CA LYS A 69 -8.51 -5.86 17.47
C LYS A 69 -9.50 -6.51 16.50
N SER A 70 -10.66 -5.90 16.37
CA SER A 70 -11.62 -6.22 15.31
C SER A 70 -10.98 -6.04 13.92
N VAL A 71 -11.51 -6.74 12.91
CA VAL A 71 -11.11 -6.56 11.51
C VAL A 71 -11.23 -5.08 11.08
N HIS A 72 -12.23 -4.37 11.63
CA HIS A 72 -12.40 -2.92 11.40
C HIS A 72 -11.26 -2.08 11.96
N GLU A 73 -10.81 -2.33 13.20
CA GLU A 73 -9.69 -1.61 13.81
C GLU A 73 -8.37 -1.92 13.09
N GLN A 74 -8.11 -3.19 12.77
CA GLN A 74 -6.92 -3.59 12.01
C GLN A 74 -6.87 -2.90 10.63
N ARG A 75 -8.01 -2.88 9.91
CA ARG A 75 -8.13 -2.17 8.63
C ARG A 75 -7.93 -0.66 8.80
N ALA A 76 -8.51 -0.05 9.83
CA ALA A 76 -8.36 1.38 10.09
C ALA A 76 -6.89 1.76 10.34
N GLU A 77 -6.13 0.96 11.10
CA GLU A 77 -4.70 1.19 11.32
C GLU A 77 -3.88 1.11 10.03
N ILE A 78 -4.16 0.15 9.16
CA ILE A 78 -3.47 -0.01 7.88
C ILE A 78 -3.80 1.18 6.97
N LEU A 79 -5.07 1.58 6.89
CA LEU A 79 -5.50 2.74 6.11
C LEU A 79 -4.86 4.04 6.60
N LEU A 80 -4.77 4.24 7.91
CA LEU A 80 -4.10 5.39 8.49
C LEU A 80 -2.61 5.40 8.12
N SER A 81 -1.93 4.27 8.28
CA SER A 81 -0.50 4.14 7.97
C SER A 81 -0.19 4.39 6.49
N LEU A 82 -0.96 3.77 5.58
CA LEU A 82 -0.81 3.98 4.14
C LEU A 82 -1.19 5.41 3.72
N GLY A 83 -2.22 5.99 4.34
CA GLY A 83 -2.70 7.33 4.05
C GLY A 83 -1.68 8.40 4.43
N THR A 84 -1.10 8.31 5.62
CA THR A 84 -0.01 9.18 6.05
C THR A 84 1.21 9.02 5.12
N LEU A 85 1.60 7.79 4.81
CA LEU A 85 2.74 7.54 3.93
C LEU A 85 2.51 8.12 2.52
N ALA A 86 1.33 7.96 1.95
CA ALA A 86 1.00 8.53 0.63
C ALA A 86 1.10 10.06 0.63
N GLN A 87 0.60 10.71 1.68
CA GLN A 87 0.64 12.16 1.82
C GLN A 87 2.08 12.69 1.94
N ASP A 88 2.90 12.04 2.75
CA ASP A 88 4.29 12.44 2.96
C ASP A 88 5.14 12.19 1.70
N VAL A 89 4.96 11.04 1.02
CA VAL A 89 5.61 10.75 -0.27
C VAL A 89 5.21 11.78 -1.33
N ARG A 90 3.91 12.12 -1.43
CA ARG A 90 3.43 13.17 -2.34
C ARG A 90 4.09 14.51 -2.06
N SER A 91 4.26 14.86 -0.78
CA SER A 91 4.91 16.10 -0.36
C SER A 91 6.37 16.11 -0.80
N ALA A 92 7.11 15.03 -0.53
CA ALA A 92 8.50 14.86 -0.98
C ALA A 92 8.63 14.92 -2.50
N ARG A 93 7.72 14.26 -3.23
CA ARG A 93 7.65 14.29 -4.70
C ARG A 93 7.48 15.71 -5.22
N THR A 94 6.55 16.48 -4.64
CA THR A 94 6.24 17.84 -5.07
C THR A 94 7.42 18.81 -4.88
N LEU A 95 8.31 18.52 -3.93
CA LEU A 95 9.51 19.30 -3.66
C LEU A 95 10.75 18.81 -4.42
N SER A 96 10.65 17.68 -5.12
CA SER A 96 11.77 17.07 -5.83
C SER A 96 12.04 17.74 -7.17
N GLN A 97 13.32 17.80 -7.55
CA GLN A 97 13.73 18.23 -8.89
C GLN A 97 13.47 17.12 -9.91
N PRO A 98 13.27 17.46 -11.21
CA PRO A 98 13.16 16.47 -12.28
C PRO A 98 14.37 15.53 -12.31
N GLY A 99 14.12 14.23 -12.44
CA GLY A 99 15.17 13.21 -12.52
C GLY A 99 14.73 11.84 -12.02
N CYS A 100 15.68 10.92 -11.91
CA CYS A 100 15.43 9.52 -11.51
C CYS A 100 14.71 9.41 -10.16
N GLY A 101 15.12 10.23 -9.17
CA GLY A 101 14.49 10.26 -7.84
C GLY A 101 13.02 10.68 -7.87
N LEU A 102 12.62 11.63 -8.73
CA LEU A 102 11.23 12.04 -8.90
C LEU A 102 10.39 10.88 -9.43
N THR A 103 10.86 10.21 -10.49
CA THR A 103 10.17 9.03 -11.06
C THR A 103 10.03 7.90 -10.05
N LEU A 104 11.05 7.69 -9.21
CA LEU A 104 10.98 6.70 -8.14
C LEU A 104 9.91 7.06 -7.09
N LEU A 105 9.79 8.34 -6.71
CA LEU A 105 8.74 8.81 -5.79
C LEU A 105 7.34 8.73 -6.40
N GLU A 106 7.19 8.98 -7.70
CA GLU A 106 5.93 8.78 -8.43
C GLU A 106 5.48 7.33 -8.38
N ARG A 107 6.40 6.39 -8.65
CA ARG A 107 6.12 4.95 -8.60
C ARG A 107 5.81 4.47 -7.18
N LEU A 108 6.52 4.98 -6.18
CA LEU A 108 6.23 4.70 -4.78
C LEU A 108 4.82 5.20 -4.40
N GLU A 109 4.48 6.45 -4.70
CA GLU A 109 3.14 7.00 -4.42
C GLU A 109 2.05 6.16 -5.11
N HIS A 110 2.26 5.80 -6.39
CA HIS A 110 1.32 4.96 -7.13
C HIS A 110 1.14 3.59 -6.46
N SER A 111 2.24 2.93 -6.06
CA SER A 111 2.18 1.66 -5.34
C SER A 111 1.38 1.76 -4.04
N ILE A 112 1.59 2.82 -3.25
CA ILE A 112 0.86 3.03 -1.98
C ILE A 112 -0.63 3.29 -2.25
N ASN A 113 -0.96 4.09 -3.26
CA ASN A 113 -2.33 4.38 -3.64
C ASN A 113 -3.09 3.13 -4.11
N ASN A 114 -2.41 2.23 -4.81
CA ASN A 114 -2.99 0.95 -5.20
C ASN A 114 -3.38 0.13 -3.95
N TYR A 115 -2.51 0.06 -2.94
CA TYR A 115 -2.84 -0.60 -1.66
C TYR A 115 -3.98 0.10 -0.92
N LEU A 116 -3.98 1.44 -0.87
CA LEU A 116 -5.10 2.21 -0.27
C LEU A 116 -6.43 1.86 -0.94
N HIS A 117 -6.45 1.78 -2.27
CA HIS A 117 -7.66 1.44 -3.02
C HIS A 117 -8.15 0.04 -2.66
N VAL A 118 -7.27 -0.97 -2.69
CA VAL A 118 -7.60 -2.34 -2.35
C VAL A 118 -8.12 -2.45 -0.91
N VAL A 119 -7.39 -1.92 0.07
CA VAL A 119 -7.78 -1.99 1.49
C VAL A 119 -9.11 -1.26 1.74
N ARG A 120 -9.39 -0.16 1.03
CA ARG A 120 -10.70 0.51 1.10
C ARG A 120 -11.84 -0.35 0.60
N LEU A 121 -11.61 -1.16 -0.43
CA LEU A 121 -12.64 -2.01 -1.02
C LEU A 121 -12.84 -3.35 -0.30
N LEU A 122 -11.94 -3.72 0.62
CA LEU A 122 -12.15 -4.87 1.51
C LEU A 122 -13.47 -4.70 2.27
N ARG A 123 -14.47 -5.51 1.90
CA ARG A 123 -15.78 -5.54 2.56
C ARG A 123 -15.63 -6.24 3.90
N ILE A 124 -16.03 -5.56 4.97
CA ILE A 124 -16.17 -6.15 6.31
C ILE A 124 -17.66 -6.17 6.59
N GLU A 125 -18.22 -7.36 6.86
CA GLU A 125 -19.63 -7.50 7.23
C GLU A 125 -19.92 -6.64 8.46
N GLN A 126 -20.99 -5.83 8.40
CA GLN A 126 -21.38 -4.93 9.49
C GLN A 126 -21.97 -5.75 10.65
N GLY A 127 -21.11 -6.24 11.54
CA GLY A 127 -21.50 -7.10 12.65
C GLY A 127 -20.89 -6.76 14.01
N GLU A 128 -19.96 -5.80 14.11
CA GLU A 128 -19.30 -5.49 15.37
C GLU A 128 -19.19 -3.98 15.62
N LYS A 129 -19.54 -3.59 16.85
CA LYS A 129 -19.50 -2.21 17.35
C LYS A 129 -18.12 -1.61 17.13
N VAL A 130 -18.10 -0.36 16.68
CA VAL A 130 -16.92 0.50 16.57
C VAL A 130 -16.19 0.54 17.93
N GLY A 131 -15.14 -0.26 18.04
CA GLY A 131 -14.12 -0.12 19.06
C GLY A 131 -13.41 1.22 18.87
N LEU A 132 -13.31 1.95 19.98
CA LEU A 132 -12.84 3.32 20.07
C LEU A 132 -11.36 3.42 19.65
N GLN A 133 -11.05 4.38 18.76
CA GLN A 133 -9.70 4.86 18.41
C GLN A 133 -8.70 3.79 17.95
N ALA A 134 -8.45 3.73 16.64
CA ALA A 134 -7.21 3.17 16.12
C ALA A 134 -6.04 3.78 16.91
N GLU A 135 -5.22 2.95 17.55
CA GLU A 135 -4.03 3.42 18.26
C GLU A 135 -3.18 4.22 17.27
N LEU A 136 -3.10 5.52 17.50
CA LEU A 136 -2.31 6.43 16.69
C LEU A 136 -0.85 6.11 16.94
N CYS A 137 -0.26 5.35 16.03
CA CYS A 137 1.17 5.15 16.05
C CYS A 137 1.87 6.30 15.34
N LEU A 138 2.70 7.02 16.10
CA LEU A 138 3.55 8.08 15.58
C LEU A 138 4.86 7.46 15.07
N GLY A 139 4.89 7.21 13.76
CA GLY A 139 6.09 6.80 13.05
C GLY A 139 7.24 7.79 13.24
N GLN A 140 8.47 7.29 13.34
CA GLN A 140 9.65 8.15 13.33
C GLN A 140 9.79 8.81 11.95
N PRO A 141 10.09 10.12 11.87
CA PRO A 141 10.36 10.77 10.60
C PRO A 141 11.67 10.25 10.00
N SER A 142 11.74 10.16 8.68
CA SER A 142 12.94 9.75 7.94
C SER A 142 13.06 10.48 6.61
N LYS A 143 14.28 10.82 6.24
CA LYS A 143 14.66 11.26 4.88
C LYS A 143 15.33 10.16 4.06
N ASP A 144 15.51 8.98 4.63
CA ASP A 144 16.09 7.81 3.97
C ASP A 144 14.98 7.03 3.26
N LEU A 145 15.00 7.08 1.91
CA LEU A 145 14.05 6.35 1.08
C LEU A 145 14.18 4.83 1.21
N GLY A 146 15.39 4.31 1.44
CA GLY A 146 15.61 2.89 1.67
C GLY A 146 14.92 2.41 2.93
N LEU A 147 14.98 3.23 3.99
CA LEU A 147 14.24 2.98 5.23
C LEU A 147 12.72 3.06 5.02
N VAL A 148 12.25 4.04 4.24
CA VAL A 148 10.82 4.15 3.86
C VAL A 148 10.34 2.89 3.12
N LEU A 149 11.07 2.44 2.10
CA LEU A 149 10.74 1.22 1.33
C LEU A 149 10.77 -0.02 2.21
N LYS A 150 11.74 -0.13 3.13
CA LYS A 150 11.81 -1.22 4.10
C LYS A 150 10.57 -1.26 5.01
N HIS A 151 10.15 -0.11 5.53
CA HIS A 151 8.97 -0.03 6.39
C HIS A 151 7.67 -0.29 5.63
N LEU A 152 7.54 0.18 4.39
CA LEU A 152 6.42 -0.19 3.53
C LEU A 152 6.38 -1.72 3.32
N GLY A 153 7.50 -2.33 2.94
CA GLY A 153 7.58 -3.78 2.77
C GLY A 153 7.12 -4.55 4.01
N LEU A 154 7.57 -4.13 5.20
CA LEU A 154 7.20 -4.75 6.47
C LEU A 154 5.74 -4.49 6.87
N LEU A 155 5.15 -3.35 6.51
CA LEU A 155 3.72 -3.09 6.67
C LEU A 155 2.90 -4.06 5.80
N LEU A 156 3.31 -4.25 4.55
CA LEU A 156 2.63 -5.12 3.58
C LEU A 156 2.72 -6.59 3.97
N THR A 157 3.92 -7.11 4.25
CA THR A 157 4.11 -8.52 4.62
C THR A 157 3.74 -8.83 6.08
N GLY A 158 3.49 -7.80 6.89
CA GLY A 158 3.11 -7.90 8.29
C GLY A 158 1.62 -7.66 8.47
N LYS A 159 1.26 -6.44 8.90
CA LYS A 159 -0.12 -6.07 9.27
C LYS A 159 -1.12 -6.39 8.17
N LEU A 160 -0.80 -6.09 6.90
CA LEU A 160 -1.71 -6.32 5.79
C LEU A 160 -1.94 -7.80 5.52
N GLU A 161 -0.90 -8.63 5.39
CA GLU A 161 -1.09 -10.08 5.23
C GLU A 161 -1.79 -10.72 6.43
N TRP A 162 -1.59 -10.21 7.65
CA TRP A 162 -2.32 -10.70 8.84
C TRP A 162 -3.82 -10.37 8.79
N LEU A 163 -4.18 -9.15 8.39
CA LEU A 163 -5.58 -8.79 8.14
C LEU A 163 -6.18 -9.69 7.05
N ILE A 164 -5.45 -9.89 5.95
CA ILE A 164 -5.91 -10.70 4.83
C ILE A 164 -6.10 -12.16 5.25
N ALA A 165 -5.20 -12.73 6.06
CA ALA A 165 -5.32 -14.09 6.56
C ALA A 165 -6.60 -14.29 7.42
N GLU A 166 -6.98 -13.28 8.20
CA GLU A 166 -8.24 -13.30 8.95
C GLU A 166 -9.45 -13.29 8.01
N MET A 167 -9.41 -12.45 6.98
CA MET A 167 -10.48 -12.35 5.98
C MET A 167 -10.54 -13.56 5.02
N ALA A 168 -9.42 -14.24 4.79
CA ALA A 168 -9.29 -15.35 3.87
C ALA A 168 -9.81 -16.68 4.43
N LYS A 169 -10.33 -16.71 5.66
CA LYS A 169 -11.00 -17.91 6.23
C LYS A 169 -12.24 -18.34 5.45
N GLY A 170 -12.81 -17.43 4.65
CA GLY A 170 -13.92 -17.70 3.73
C GLY A 170 -13.50 -18.00 2.29
N CYS A 171 -12.18 -18.06 2.04
CA CYS A 171 -11.62 -18.77 0.90
C CYS A 171 -11.53 -20.26 1.30
#